data_AF-A0A2J0LWB5-F1
#
_entry.id   AF-A0A2J0LWB5-F1
#
_cell.length_a   1.000
_cell.length_b   1.000
_cell.length_c   1.000
_cell.angle_alpha   90.00
_cell.angle_beta   90.00
_cell.angle_gamma   90.00
#
_symmetry.space_group_name_H-M   'P 1'
#
loop_
_entity.id
_entity.type
_entity.pdbx_description
1 polymer ?
#
loop_
_entity_poly.entity_id
_entity_poly.type
_entity_poly.pdbx_seq_one_letter_code
_entity_poly.pdbx_strand_id
1 'polypeptide(L)'
;MKRLSKIEKSIEEKLKKKARRYNKEYPGEMIHFDTKRLPLLKGESPKETHEYLFVGIDDFSRELFAVILPDKTQYSSEKFLQQVIDECSYTIEQAYSDNGLEYRGNLENHAFMKLCKENKIEQRHTKVRTPQTNGKAERVIRTLMEMWHQKTSFKSRIHRRTELIRFVNYYNTVKPHKGIGNMTPLEKLIQYFYPEHL
;
A
#
# COMPACT_ATOMS: atom_id res chain seq x y z
N MET A 1 -20.65 11.50 40.25
CA MET A 1 -19.53 10.66 39.74
C MET A 1 -19.77 9.96 38.39
N LYS A 2 -20.93 9.33 38.09
CA LYS A 2 -21.15 8.58 36.82
C LYS A 2 -21.10 9.40 35.50
N ARG A 3 -21.21 10.73 35.55
CA ARG A 3 -21.23 11.61 34.36
C ARG A 3 -19.82 11.96 33.88
N LEU A 4 -18.87 12.14 34.80
CA LEU A 4 -17.46 12.40 34.50
C LEU A 4 -16.79 11.18 33.84
N SER A 5 -17.02 9.97 34.35
CA SER A 5 -16.42 8.76 33.77
C SER A 5 -16.91 8.44 32.35
N LYS A 6 -18.16 8.79 32.02
CA LYS A 6 -18.68 8.68 30.64
C LYS A 6 -18.04 9.69 29.69
N ILE A 7 -17.77 10.91 30.17
CA ILE A 7 -17.11 11.95 29.39
C ILE A 7 -15.64 11.57 29.16
N GLU A 8 -14.93 11.12 30.19
CA GLU A 8 -13.55 10.64 30.11
C GLU A 8 -13.43 9.45 29.15
N LYS A 9 -14.30 8.46 29.26
CA LYS A 9 -14.32 7.31 28.35
C LYS A 9 -14.59 7.72 26.89
N SER A 10 -15.51 8.66 26.67
CA SER A 10 -15.77 9.22 25.33
C SER A 10 -14.56 10.00 24.79
N ILE A 11 -13.87 10.77 25.63
CA ILE A 11 -12.65 11.49 25.26
C ILE A 11 -11.54 10.49 24.93
N GLU A 12 -11.36 9.46 25.75
CA GLU A 12 -10.37 8.41 25.55
C GLU A 12 -10.65 7.60 24.29
N GLU A 13 -11.91 7.28 23.99
CA GLU A 13 -12.32 6.64 22.74
C GLU A 13 -12.09 7.56 21.53
N LYS A 14 -12.37 8.86 21.65
CA LYS A 14 -12.05 9.86 20.60
C LYS A 14 -10.55 9.99 20.39
N LEU A 15 -9.76 10.03 21.46
CA LEU A 15 -8.29 10.09 21.41
C LEU A 15 -7.71 8.80 20.83
N LYS A 16 -8.20 7.62 21.23
CA LYS A 16 -7.84 6.32 20.63
C LYS A 16 -8.24 6.25 19.16
N LYS A 17 -9.38 6.83 18.77
CA LYS A 17 -9.85 6.89 17.38
C LYS A 17 -9.05 7.90 16.54
N LYS A 18 -8.59 9.00 17.15
CA LYS A 18 -7.69 10.01 16.56
C LYS A 18 -6.28 9.43 16.40
N ALA A 19 -5.75 8.76 17.42
CA ALA A 19 -4.48 8.03 17.37
C ALA A 19 -4.54 6.82 16.43
N ARG A 20 -5.69 6.17 16.24
CA ARG A 20 -5.88 5.14 15.19
C ARG A 20 -5.87 5.69 13.76
N ARG A 21 -5.94 7.00 13.59
CA ARG A 21 -5.93 7.70 12.30
C ARG A 21 -4.71 8.61 12.20
N TYR A 22 -3.54 8.19 12.68
CA TYR A 22 -2.30 8.85 12.27
C TYR A 22 -2.23 8.74 10.74
N ASN A 23 -2.41 9.89 10.08
CA ASN A 23 -1.83 10.11 8.79
C ASN A 23 -0.45 10.69 9.05
N LYS A 24 0.50 10.29 8.23
CA LYS A 24 1.80 10.90 8.08
C LYS A 24 1.64 12.35 7.64
N GLU A 25 2.66 13.16 7.90
CA GLU A 25 2.57 14.61 7.73
C GLU A 25 3.00 15.06 6.33
N TYR A 26 3.79 14.24 5.63
CA TYR A 26 4.32 14.52 4.30
C TYR A 26 4.49 13.25 3.44
N PRO A 27 4.57 13.40 2.11
CA PRO A 27 4.79 12.28 1.19
C PRO A 27 6.11 11.57 1.51
N GLY A 28 6.11 10.24 1.53
CA GLY A 28 7.32 9.43 1.68
C GLY A 28 7.72 9.15 3.13
N GLU A 29 7.10 9.81 4.11
CA GLU A 29 7.36 9.52 5.53
C GLU A 29 7.07 8.04 5.87
N MET A 30 6.08 7.42 5.20
CA MET A 30 5.85 5.97 5.28
C MET A 30 5.05 5.46 4.07
N ILE A 31 5.55 4.40 3.44
CA ILE A 31 4.83 3.61 2.45
C ILE A 31 4.42 2.27 3.05
N HIS A 32 3.13 1.94 2.94
CA HIS A 32 2.57 0.67 3.35
C HIS A 32 2.65 -0.36 2.22
N PHE A 33 3.35 -1.46 2.46
CA PHE A 33 3.51 -2.59 1.56
C PHE A 33 2.63 -3.77 1.97
N ASP A 34 2.04 -4.44 0.99
CA ASP A 34 1.29 -5.70 1.19
C ASP A 34 1.24 -6.52 -0.11
N THR A 35 0.95 -7.81 0.00
CA THR A 35 0.89 -8.74 -1.12
C THR A 35 -0.40 -9.56 -1.11
N LYS A 36 -1.07 -9.63 -2.27
CA LYS A 36 -2.28 -10.44 -2.48
C LYS A 36 -2.06 -11.49 -3.56
N ARG A 37 -2.27 -12.77 -3.21
CA ARG A 37 -2.42 -13.84 -4.21
C ARG A 37 -3.67 -13.58 -5.07
N LEU A 38 -3.50 -13.49 -6.40
CA LEU A 38 -4.60 -13.28 -7.32
C LEU A 38 -5.28 -14.61 -7.68
N PRO A 39 -6.60 -14.60 -7.95
CA PRO A 39 -7.27 -15.74 -8.57
C PRO A 39 -6.63 -16.13 -9.91
N LEU A 40 -6.74 -17.41 -10.26
CA LEU A 40 -6.46 -17.88 -11.60
C LEU A 40 -7.43 -17.24 -12.59
N LEU A 41 -7.00 -17.09 -13.84
CA LEU A 41 -7.87 -16.60 -14.90
C LEU A 41 -8.91 -17.65 -15.27
N LYS A 42 -10.03 -17.20 -15.84
CA LYS A 42 -11.07 -18.10 -16.33
C LYS A 42 -10.47 -18.99 -17.44
N GLY A 43 -10.56 -20.29 -17.27
CA GLY A 43 -10.03 -21.28 -18.21
C GLY A 43 -8.63 -21.80 -17.86
N GLU A 44 -7.94 -21.23 -16.86
CA GLU A 44 -6.70 -21.81 -16.33
C GLU A 44 -7.00 -23.05 -15.47
N SER A 45 -6.12 -24.04 -15.56
CA SER A 45 -6.17 -25.25 -14.74
C SER A 45 -5.86 -24.93 -13.27
N PRO A 46 -6.48 -25.60 -12.29
CA PRO A 46 -6.11 -25.47 -10.88
C PRO A 46 -4.65 -25.83 -10.55
N LYS A 47 -3.92 -26.45 -11.49
CA LYS A 47 -2.49 -26.77 -11.36
C LYS A 47 -1.58 -25.61 -11.78
N GLU A 48 -2.12 -24.58 -12.42
CA GLU A 48 -1.34 -23.41 -12.82
C GLU A 48 -0.86 -22.61 -11.61
N THR A 49 0.30 -21.96 -11.76
CA THR A 49 0.85 -21.11 -10.71
C THR A 49 0.04 -19.82 -10.58
N HIS A 50 -0.25 -19.40 -9.36
CA HIS A 50 -0.90 -18.13 -9.10
C HIS A 50 0.08 -16.97 -9.30
N GLU A 51 -0.42 -15.84 -9.80
CA GLU A 51 0.32 -14.56 -9.75
C GLU A 51 0.00 -13.80 -8.45
N TYR A 52 0.91 -12.91 -8.07
CA TYR A 52 0.83 -12.15 -6.83
C TYR A 52 0.84 -10.66 -7.14
N LEU A 53 -0.16 -9.95 -6.62
CA LEU A 53 -0.27 -8.50 -6.66
C LEU A 53 0.48 -7.93 -5.47
N PHE A 54 1.56 -7.22 -5.72
CA PHE A 54 2.26 -6.43 -4.74
C PHE A 54 1.73 -5.00 -4.80
N VAL A 55 1.48 -4.41 -3.63
CA VAL A 55 1.02 -3.01 -3.52
C VAL A 55 1.88 -2.23 -2.55
N GLY A 56 2.07 -0.96 -2.87
CA GLY A 56 2.70 0.06 -2.04
C GLY A 56 1.77 1.25 -2.02
N ILE A 57 1.42 1.77 -0.84
CA ILE A 57 0.59 2.97 -0.74
C ILE A 57 1.20 3.97 0.22
N ASP A 58 1.41 5.19 -0.25
CA ASP A 58 1.86 6.29 0.59
C ASP A 58 0.79 6.62 1.64
N ASP A 59 1.23 6.78 2.88
CA ASP A 59 0.34 7.00 4.02
C ASP A 59 -0.39 8.36 3.94
N PHE A 60 0.32 9.39 3.46
CA PHE A 60 -0.10 10.80 3.38
C PHE A 60 -0.93 11.07 2.12
N SER A 61 -0.34 10.92 0.94
CA SER A 61 -0.92 11.26 -0.37
C SER A 61 -1.87 10.20 -0.89
N ARG A 62 -1.75 8.95 -0.40
CA ARG A 62 -2.41 7.77 -0.97
C ARG A 62 -1.95 7.41 -2.37
N GLU A 63 -0.81 7.90 -2.81
CA GLU A 63 -0.22 7.44 -4.07
C GLU A 63 -0.04 5.92 -4.03
N LEU A 64 -0.56 5.27 -5.07
CA LEU A 64 -0.59 3.83 -5.19
C LEU A 64 0.45 3.37 -6.21
N PHE A 65 1.27 2.43 -5.78
CA PHE A 65 2.15 1.62 -6.62
C PHE A 65 1.65 0.18 -6.61
N ALA A 66 1.64 -0.48 -7.76
CA ALA A 66 1.24 -1.87 -7.83
C ALA A 66 1.88 -2.61 -9.01
N VAL A 67 2.24 -3.87 -8.78
CA VAL A 67 2.81 -4.76 -9.80
C VAL A 67 2.31 -6.19 -9.62
N ILE A 68 2.27 -6.96 -10.71
CA ILE A 68 1.95 -8.39 -10.67
C ILE A 68 3.20 -9.21 -10.97
N LEU A 69 3.62 -10.00 -10.00
CA LEU A 69 4.83 -10.85 -10.04
C LEU A 69 4.46 -12.33 -9.98
N PRO A 70 5.33 -13.23 -10.49
CA PRO A 70 5.01 -14.65 -10.62
C PRO A 70 4.98 -15.42 -9.30
N ASP A 71 5.56 -14.87 -8.23
CA ASP A 71 5.70 -15.55 -6.94
C ASP A 71 5.67 -14.59 -5.75
N LYS A 72 5.61 -15.17 -4.55
CA LYS A 72 5.64 -14.46 -3.27
C LYS A 72 6.96 -14.72 -2.55
N THR A 73 8.04 -14.15 -3.09
CA THR A 73 9.40 -14.30 -2.57
C THR A 73 10.02 -12.97 -2.18
N GLN A 74 11.10 -13.02 -1.39
CA GLN A 74 11.93 -11.86 -1.06
C GLN A 74 12.53 -11.13 -2.28
N TYR A 75 12.76 -11.84 -3.39
CA TYR A 75 13.29 -11.25 -4.62
C TYR A 75 12.19 -10.53 -5.41
N SER A 76 10.97 -11.07 -5.38
CA SER A 76 9.81 -10.39 -5.96
C SER A 76 9.47 -9.11 -5.18
N SER A 77 9.51 -9.14 -3.84
CA SER A 77 9.31 -7.93 -3.04
C SER A 77 10.44 -6.91 -3.23
N GLU A 78 11.70 -7.34 -3.33
CA GLU A 78 12.85 -6.48 -3.66
C GLU A 78 12.65 -5.79 -5.01
N LYS A 79 12.31 -6.54 -6.07
CA LYS A 79 12.00 -5.97 -7.39
C LYS A 79 10.88 -4.94 -7.33
N PHE A 80 9.86 -5.22 -6.53
CA PHE A 80 8.78 -4.26 -6.33
C PHE A 80 9.25 -3.01 -5.58
N LEU A 81 10.06 -3.14 -4.52
CA LEU A 81 10.61 -1.99 -3.83
C LEU A 81 11.49 -1.13 -4.76
N GLN A 82 12.32 -1.76 -5.61
CA GLN A 82 13.10 -1.04 -6.61
C GLN A 82 12.19 -0.25 -7.56
N GLN A 83 11.12 -0.86 -8.07
CA GLN A 83 10.15 -0.15 -8.90
C GLN A 83 9.54 1.05 -8.16
N VAL A 84 9.16 0.88 -6.89
CA VAL A 84 8.62 1.99 -6.08
C VAL A 84 9.64 3.11 -5.92
N ILE A 85 10.91 2.79 -5.66
CA ILE A 85 11.99 3.78 -5.56
C ILE A 85 12.18 4.53 -6.89
N ASP A 86 12.13 3.82 -8.02
CA ASP A 86 12.34 4.39 -9.35
C ASP A 86 11.17 5.29 -9.80
N GLU A 87 9.94 4.92 -9.44
CA GLU A 87 8.71 5.63 -9.82
C GLU A 87 8.36 6.79 -8.85
N CYS A 88 8.78 6.70 -7.59
CA CYS A 88 8.43 7.67 -6.55
C CYS A 88 9.21 8.97 -6.73
N SER A 89 8.51 10.10 -6.84
CA SER A 89 9.13 11.41 -7.08
C SER A 89 9.68 12.08 -5.81
N TYR A 90 9.69 11.37 -4.68
CA TYR A 90 10.10 11.86 -3.37
C TYR A 90 10.81 10.77 -2.55
N THR A 91 11.58 11.20 -1.54
CA THR A 91 12.33 10.28 -0.68
C THR A 91 11.39 9.43 0.17
N ILE A 92 11.67 8.13 0.24
CA ILE A 92 10.95 7.18 1.11
C ILE A 92 11.75 7.01 2.39
N GLU A 93 11.15 7.32 3.54
CA GLU A 93 11.81 7.16 4.84
C GLU A 93 11.51 5.81 5.47
N GLN A 94 10.26 5.34 5.36
CA GLN A 94 9.82 4.12 6.03
C GLN A 94 9.08 3.16 5.08
N ALA A 95 9.51 1.90 5.07
CA ALA A 95 8.78 0.80 4.47
C ALA A 95 8.02 0.04 5.56
N TYR A 96 6.70 0.15 5.57
CA TYR A 96 5.84 -0.50 6.56
C TYR A 96 5.15 -1.72 5.97
N SER A 97 5.36 -2.91 6.55
CA SER A 97 4.79 -4.16 6.04
C SER A 97 4.27 -5.06 7.17
N ASP A 98 3.61 -6.16 6.80
CA ASP A 98 3.36 -7.24 7.75
C ASP A 98 4.66 -8.03 8.05
N ASN A 99 4.52 -9.20 8.69
CA ASN A 99 5.66 -10.07 9.00
C ASN A 99 5.80 -11.22 7.98
N GLY A 100 5.28 -11.05 6.76
CA GLY A 100 5.41 -12.01 5.67
C GLY A 100 6.88 -12.31 5.33
N LEU A 101 7.15 -13.55 4.92
CA LEU A 101 8.50 -14.02 4.57
C LEU A 101 9.08 -13.33 3.33
N GLU A 102 8.24 -12.66 2.55
CA GLU A 102 8.64 -11.79 1.45
C GLU A 102 9.19 -10.45 1.94
N TYR A 103 8.85 -10.00 3.15
CA TYR A 103 9.30 -8.73 3.70
C TYR A 103 10.29 -8.91 4.85
N ARG A 104 10.25 -10.05 5.55
CA ARG A 104 11.02 -10.27 6.77
C ARG A 104 11.80 -11.58 6.76
N GLY A 105 13.09 -11.49 7.07
CA GLY A 105 13.96 -12.64 7.28
C GLY A 105 15.26 -12.26 7.99
N ASN A 106 16.36 -12.91 7.63
CA ASN A 106 17.69 -12.56 8.14
C ASN A 106 18.20 -11.30 7.42
N LEU A 107 18.50 -10.24 8.18
CA LEU A 107 18.94 -8.93 7.65
C LEU A 107 20.14 -9.01 6.70
N GLU A 108 21.07 -9.93 6.91
CA GLU A 108 22.30 -10.05 6.10
C GLU A 108 22.03 -10.58 4.70
N ASN A 109 21.00 -11.43 4.56
CA ASN A 109 20.74 -12.19 3.33
C ASN A 109 19.37 -11.91 2.72
N HIS A 110 18.50 -11.17 3.40
CA HIS A 110 17.16 -10.93 2.92
C HIS A 110 17.12 -9.76 1.93
N ALA A 111 16.83 -10.06 0.66
CA ALA A 111 16.94 -9.15 -0.47
C ALA A 111 16.18 -7.82 -0.26
N PHE A 112 14.90 -7.89 0.13
CA PHE A 112 14.12 -6.69 0.46
C PHE A 112 14.74 -5.84 1.58
N MET A 113 15.23 -6.48 2.66
CA MET A 113 15.77 -5.77 3.83
C MET A 113 17.10 -5.11 3.49
N LYS A 114 17.90 -5.78 2.65
CA LYS A 114 19.15 -5.26 2.12
C LYS A 114 18.90 -4.03 1.25
N LEU A 115 17.94 -4.09 0.32
CA LEU A 115 17.60 -2.97 -0.54
C LEU A 115 17.05 -1.77 0.26
N CYS A 116 16.23 -2.02 1.30
CA CYS A 116 15.84 -0.97 2.25
C CYS A 116 17.07 -0.30 2.89
N LYS A 117 18.01 -1.10 3.41
CA LYS A 117 19.24 -0.60 4.05
C LYS A 117 20.11 0.21 3.09
N GLU A 118 20.30 -0.26 1.86
CA GLU A 118 21.08 0.42 0.82
C GLU A 118 20.50 1.79 0.46
N ASN A 119 19.17 1.91 0.44
CA ASN A 119 18.45 3.15 0.15
C ASN A 119 18.12 3.99 1.40
N LYS A 120 18.65 3.61 2.58
CA LYS A 120 18.40 4.28 3.87
C LYS A 120 16.92 4.35 4.25
N ILE A 121 16.14 3.36 3.84
CA ILE A 121 14.72 3.20 4.17
C ILE A 121 14.61 2.38 5.47
N GLU A 122 14.05 2.97 6.52
CA GLU A 122 13.78 2.27 7.77
C GLU A 122 12.64 1.28 7.57
N GLN A 123 12.91 -0.01 7.79
CA GLN A 123 11.86 -1.02 7.74
C GLN A 123 11.10 -1.10 9.06
N ARG A 124 9.77 -1.02 8.98
CA ARG A 124 8.86 -1.17 10.11
C ARG A 124 7.85 -2.27 9.84
N HIS A 125 7.44 -2.96 10.90
CA HIS A 125 6.48 -4.06 10.81
C HIS A 125 5.26 -3.83 11.68
N THR A 126 4.16 -4.45 11.28
CA THR A 126 3.01 -4.67 12.17
C THR A 126 3.45 -5.36 13.45
N LYS A 127 2.95 -4.89 14.61
CA LYS A 127 3.17 -5.59 15.87
C LYS A 127 2.46 -6.93 15.82
N VAL A 128 3.09 -7.96 16.37
CA VAL A 128 2.54 -9.31 16.47
C VAL A 128 1.19 -9.24 17.20
N ARG A 129 0.15 -9.87 16.63
CA ARG A 129 -1.25 -9.89 17.13
C ARG A 129 -1.98 -8.53 17.11
N THR A 130 -1.53 -7.55 16.33
CA THR A 130 -2.32 -6.32 16.06
C THR A 130 -2.48 -6.09 14.55
N PRO A 131 -3.33 -6.87 13.85
CA PRO A 131 -3.52 -6.78 12.40
C PRO A 131 -4.05 -5.42 11.90
N GLN A 132 -4.48 -4.54 12.80
CA GLN A 132 -5.19 -3.31 12.45
C GLN A 132 -4.29 -2.18 11.91
N THR A 133 -2.95 -2.35 11.91
CA THR A 133 -2.03 -1.25 11.57
C THR A 133 -1.64 -1.17 10.10
N ASN A 134 -1.67 -2.26 9.32
CA ASN A 134 -1.46 -2.19 7.86
C ASN A 134 -2.74 -1.91 7.05
N GLY A 135 -3.78 -1.40 7.72
CA GLY A 135 -5.11 -1.26 7.13
C GLY A 135 -5.21 -0.33 5.91
N LYS A 136 -4.17 0.45 5.60
CA LYS A 136 -4.10 1.28 4.39
C LYS A 136 -3.82 0.42 3.15
N ALA A 137 -2.80 -0.45 3.21
CA ALA A 137 -2.50 -1.38 2.13
C ALA A 137 -3.64 -2.40 1.93
N GLU A 138 -4.16 -2.98 3.02
CA GLU A 138 -5.31 -3.90 2.95
C GLU A 138 -6.55 -3.23 2.31
N ARG A 139 -6.79 -1.96 2.63
CA ARG A 139 -7.90 -1.20 2.05
C ARG A 139 -7.70 -0.93 0.56
N VAL A 140 -6.49 -0.62 0.11
CA VAL A 140 -6.25 -0.40 -1.33
C VAL A 140 -6.30 -1.71 -2.10
N ILE A 141 -5.82 -2.83 -1.53
CA ILE A 141 -6.02 -4.16 -2.13
C ILE A 141 -7.50 -4.44 -2.34
N ARG A 142 -8.35 -4.21 -1.33
CA ARG A 142 -9.80 -4.38 -1.49
C ARG A 142 -10.36 -3.48 -2.60
N THR A 143 -9.92 -2.23 -2.68
CA THR A 143 -10.33 -1.29 -3.74
C THR A 143 -9.95 -1.82 -5.13
N LEU A 144 -8.72 -2.31 -5.30
CA LEU A 144 -8.23 -2.96 -6.52
C LEU A 144 -9.09 -4.18 -6.87
N MET A 145 -9.44 -5.01 -5.89
CA MET A 145 -10.26 -6.20 -6.15
C MET A 145 -11.70 -5.83 -6.55
N GLU A 146 -12.33 -4.88 -5.87
CA GLU A 146 -13.74 -4.50 -6.09
C GLU A 146 -13.94 -3.68 -7.37
N MET A 147 -13.01 -2.77 -7.69
CA MET A 147 -13.17 -1.81 -8.77
C MET A 147 -12.46 -2.23 -10.06
N TRP A 148 -11.35 -2.97 -9.97
CA TRP A 148 -10.60 -3.43 -11.13
C TRP A 148 -10.82 -4.91 -11.40
N HIS A 149 -10.42 -5.78 -10.48
CA HIS A 149 -10.40 -7.22 -10.74
C HIS A 149 -11.81 -7.80 -10.96
N GLN A 150 -12.80 -7.39 -10.17
CA GLN A 150 -14.18 -7.88 -10.30
C GLN A 150 -14.94 -7.26 -11.48
N LYS A 151 -14.47 -6.12 -12.00
CA LYS A 151 -15.13 -5.39 -13.10
C LYS A 151 -14.55 -5.69 -14.47
N THR A 152 -13.45 -6.42 -14.52
CA THR A 152 -12.70 -6.66 -15.76
C THR A 152 -12.67 -8.14 -16.10
N SER A 153 -12.99 -8.48 -17.35
CA SER A 153 -12.76 -9.82 -17.88
C SER A 153 -11.37 -9.89 -18.52
N PHE A 154 -10.44 -10.58 -17.85
CA PHE A 154 -9.07 -10.71 -18.34
C PHE A 154 -8.98 -11.78 -19.43
N LYS A 155 -8.31 -11.44 -20.54
CA LYS A 155 -8.15 -12.30 -21.72
C LYS A 155 -6.88 -13.14 -21.63
N SER A 156 -5.89 -12.63 -20.90
CA SER A 156 -4.60 -13.26 -20.66
C SER A 156 -3.94 -12.61 -19.44
N ARG A 157 -2.87 -13.24 -18.94
CA ARG A 157 -2.04 -12.67 -17.86
C ARG A 157 -1.38 -11.35 -18.27
N ILE A 158 -1.08 -11.17 -19.56
CA ILE A 158 -0.57 -9.92 -20.13
C ILE A 158 -1.67 -8.85 -20.09
N HIS A 159 -2.88 -9.17 -20.57
CA HIS A 159 -4.01 -8.24 -20.52
C HIS A 159 -4.30 -7.79 -19.07
N ARG A 160 -4.24 -8.71 -18.10
CA ARG A 160 -4.38 -8.38 -16.67
C ARG A 160 -3.36 -7.35 -16.20
N ARG A 161 -2.08 -7.50 -16.55
CA ARG A 161 -1.02 -6.53 -16.21
C ARG A 161 -1.27 -5.17 -16.83
N THR A 162 -1.65 -5.12 -18.11
CA THR A 162 -1.97 -3.87 -18.81
C THR A 162 -3.15 -3.14 -18.16
N GLU A 163 -4.21 -3.87 -17.80
CA GLU A 163 -5.38 -3.29 -17.13
C GLU A 163 -5.05 -2.81 -15.71
N LEU A 164 -4.11 -3.45 -15.00
CA LEU A 164 -3.64 -2.95 -13.71
C LEU A 164 -2.98 -1.57 -13.86
N ILE A 165 -2.08 -1.41 -14.82
CA ILE A 165 -1.40 -0.12 -15.09
C ILE A 165 -2.43 0.98 -15.35
N ARG A 166 -3.43 0.69 -16.21
CA ARG A 166 -4.53 1.63 -16.49
C ARG A 166 -5.30 2.00 -15.23
N PHE A 167 -5.59 1.03 -14.37
CA PHE A 167 -6.30 1.28 -13.13
C PHE A 167 -5.48 2.10 -12.14
N VAL A 168 -4.17 1.84 -12.00
CA VAL A 168 -3.27 2.62 -11.13
C VAL A 168 -3.23 4.07 -11.60
N ASN A 169 -3.13 4.32 -12.91
CA ASN A 169 -3.19 5.67 -13.47
C ASN A 169 -4.53 6.36 -13.13
N TYR A 170 -5.65 5.68 -13.36
CA TYR A 170 -6.98 6.20 -12.97
C TYR A 170 -7.08 6.48 -11.46
N TYR A 171 -6.56 5.59 -10.62
CA TYR A 171 -6.56 5.74 -9.16
C TYR A 171 -5.79 6.99 -8.72
N ASN A 172 -4.60 7.20 -9.29
CA ASN A 172 -3.68 8.28 -8.89
C ASN A 172 -4.07 9.65 -9.48
N THR A 173 -4.76 9.68 -10.64
CA THR A 173 -4.97 10.94 -11.39
C THR A 173 -6.42 11.36 -11.57
N VAL A 174 -7.39 10.45 -11.40
CA VAL A 174 -8.82 10.74 -11.68
C VAL A 174 -9.72 10.46 -10.49
N LYS A 175 -9.43 9.40 -9.71
CA LYS A 175 -10.33 8.95 -8.65
C LYS A 175 -10.13 9.77 -7.36
N PRO A 176 -11.14 10.50 -6.87
CA PRO A 176 -11.04 11.19 -5.57
C PRO A 176 -11.10 10.21 -4.40
N HIS A 177 -10.42 10.54 -3.29
CA HIS A 177 -10.38 9.72 -2.08
C HIS A 177 -10.73 10.51 -0.81
N LYS A 178 -11.76 10.04 -0.10
CA LYS A 178 -12.22 10.64 1.17
C LYS A 178 -11.13 10.72 2.25
N GLY A 179 -10.14 9.82 2.21
CA GLY A 179 -9.04 9.77 3.18
C GLY A 179 -8.08 10.96 3.12
N ILE A 180 -8.12 11.73 2.03
CA ILE A 180 -7.26 12.88 1.73
C ILE A 180 -8.09 14.08 1.25
N GLY A 181 -9.29 14.27 1.83
CA GLY A 181 -10.09 15.46 1.54
C GLY A 181 -10.78 15.46 0.17
N ASN A 182 -11.07 14.29 -0.40
CA ASN A 182 -11.65 14.12 -1.74
C ASN A 182 -10.75 14.59 -2.90
N MET A 183 -9.45 14.73 -2.66
CA MET A 183 -8.46 14.88 -3.73
C MET A 183 -8.11 13.51 -4.34
N THR A 184 -7.57 13.53 -5.55
CA THR A 184 -6.76 12.46 -6.10
C THR A 184 -5.38 12.45 -5.41
N PRO A 185 -4.63 11.34 -5.44
CA PRO A 185 -3.27 11.32 -4.92
C PRO A 185 -2.36 12.35 -5.59
N LEU A 186 -2.47 12.52 -6.91
CA LEU A 186 -1.70 13.51 -7.65
C LEU A 186 -2.04 14.94 -7.20
N GLU A 187 -3.31 15.30 -7.08
CA GLU A 187 -3.72 16.60 -6.56
C GLU A 187 -3.17 16.85 -5.15
N LYS A 188 -3.15 15.81 -4.31
CA LYS A 188 -2.62 15.91 -2.95
C LYS A 188 -1.11 16.15 -2.92
N LEU A 189 -0.37 15.53 -3.83
CA LEU A 189 1.07 15.75 -4.01
C LEU A 189 1.35 17.16 -4.57
N ILE A 190 0.60 17.58 -5.60
CA ILE A 190 0.72 18.93 -6.17
C ILE A 190 0.48 19.98 -5.10
N GLN A 191 -0.58 19.84 -4.29
CA GLN A 191 -0.86 20.75 -3.17
C GLN A 191 0.31 20.85 -2.18
N TYR A 192 1.00 19.74 -1.91
CA TYR A 192 2.09 19.71 -0.95
C TYR A 192 3.37 20.34 -1.51
N PHE A 193 3.77 19.97 -2.72
CA PHE A 193 5.02 20.44 -3.33
C PHE A 193 4.90 21.81 -3.99
N TYR A 194 3.69 22.20 -4.43
CA TYR A 194 3.40 23.44 -5.15
C TYR A 194 2.17 24.13 -4.56
N PRO A 195 2.22 24.58 -3.29
CA PRO A 195 1.07 25.15 -2.60
C PRO A 195 0.54 26.45 -3.22
N GLU A 196 1.33 27.11 -4.07
CA GLU A 196 0.96 28.37 -4.76
C GLU A 196 0.17 28.14 -6.08
N HIS A 197 -0.14 26.89 -6.44
CA HIS A 197 -0.77 26.52 -7.73
C HIS A 197 -2.20 25.98 -7.60
N LEU A 198 -2.86 26.15 -6.45
CA LEU A 198 -4.25 25.75 -6.19
C LEU A 198 -5.05 26.84 -5.47
#